data_AF-A0A6G0IKH5-F1
#
_entry.id   AF-A0A6G0IKH5-F1
#
_cell.length_a   1.000
_cell.length_b   1.000
_cell.length_c   1.000
_cell.angle_alpha   90.00
_cell.angle_beta   90.00
_cell.angle_gamma   90.00
#
_symmetry.space_group_name_H-M   'P 1'
#
loop_
_entity.id
_entity.type
_entity.pdbx_description
1 polymer ?
#
loop_
_entity_poly.entity_id
_entity_poly.type
_entity_poly.pdbx_seq_one_letter_code
_entity_poly.pdbx_strand_id
1 'polypeptide(L)'
;MAPSLSLSNHWDTSQPLPSPTSPLHGQCSPNNRSQPQLNQDFPSDADGSCYTELVPGPQSYVERLQTEEGSVGIDPLRVEDRNVYFSPVVETVSSFKPSRYQSLLMPNENKPLEVGILRRVKELLAEVDPKTAAKHITKADCMVARILEVTPEVQRMMGVSSGMELLTLPHGHQLRLDLLERFQTMATMLAVDVLGCTGTTEERASLLHKIIQIAAELKSTMGNMFGFTAVMRALELPQVSRLEQTWTTLRQRHTEGAILYEKTLRPFMKSLNDGRESCPLSNTTFPHVLPLLSLLEKSMAVCEGTEPWETVEVGVDVVMYHLGAARTIAQLGGIYRSNAESKLQGFQEQTEVLELFQTDFQMRLLWGSRGAEENQALRYSKFDQVLTALSNKLEPPVRSR
;
A
#
# COMPACT_ATOMS: atom_id res chain seq x y z
N MET A 1 -74.67 17.88 -1.80
CA MET A 1 -75.64 17.97 -0.68
C MET A 1 -74.91 17.63 0.61
N ALA A 2 -75.28 18.25 1.74
CA ALA A 2 -74.86 17.83 3.10
C ALA A 2 -75.70 16.62 3.56
N PRO A 3 -75.41 15.92 4.70
CA PRO A 3 -75.35 16.44 6.09
C PRO A 3 -73.90 16.53 6.67
N SER A 4 -73.51 17.18 7.78
CA SER A 4 -74.18 17.72 9.00
C SER A 4 -74.60 16.65 10.04
N LEU A 5 -74.51 16.71 11.38
CA LEU A 5 -74.09 17.62 12.48
C LEU A 5 -73.67 16.70 13.69
N SER A 6 -73.03 17.07 14.82
CA SER A 6 -72.17 18.19 15.30
C SER A 6 -71.77 17.94 16.80
N LEU A 7 -70.92 18.79 17.40
CA LEU A 7 -70.70 18.98 18.88
C LEU A 7 -69.93 17.87 19.65
N SER A 8 -69.21 18.14 20.77
CA SER A 8 -68.93 19.40 21.50
C SER A 8 -67.59 19.41 22.27
N ASN A 9 -66.81 20.48 22.07
CA ASN A 9 -66.27 21.46 23.03
C ASN A 9 -66.07 21.10 24.52
N HIS A 10 -64.88 21.42 25.07
CA HIS A 10 -64.53 22.69 25.78
C HIS A 10 -62.97 22.75 25.93
N TRP A 11 -62.26 23.84 25.56
CA TRP A 11 -62.04 25.14 26.24
C TRP A 11 -61.20 25.02 27.54
N ASP A 12 -60.30 25.92 27.96
CA ASP A 12 -59.65 27.15 27.43
C ASP A 12 -58.51 27.52 28.44
N THR A 13 -57.57 28.48 28.33
CA THR A 13 -57.17 29.60 27.41
C THR A 13 -55.62 29.84 27.63
N SER A 14 -54.84 30.78 27.07
CA SER A 14 -54.93 31.90 26.10
C SER A 14 -53.50 32.28 25.57
N GLN A 15 -53.37 33.41 24.86
CA GLN A 15 -52.17 34.21 24.54
C GLN A 15 -52.42 35.69 25.00
N PRO A 16 -51.49 36.69 25.00
CA PRO A 16 -50.43 36.94 23.99
C PRO A 16 -49.11 37.63 24.44
N LEU A 17 -48.27 37.96 23.43
CA LEU A 17 -47.15 38.93 23.39
C LEU A 17 -47.67 40.40 23.40
N PRO A 18 -46.85 41.50 23.56
CA PRO A 18 -45.43 41.65 23.12
C PRO A 18 -44.48 42.49 24.02
N SER A 19 -43.25 42.70 23.52
CA SER A 19 -42.22 43.68 23.97
C SER A 19 -42.55 45.13 23.51
N PRO A 20 -41.72 46.20 23.71
CA PRO A 20 -40.39 46.29 24.36
C PRO A 20 -40.15 47.51 25.29
N THR A 21 -39.01 47.56 26.01
CA THR A 21 -38.23 48.81 26.29
C THR A 21 -36.88 48.55 26.98
N SER A 22 -35.96 49.51 26.89
CA SER A 22 -34.73 49.67 27.71
C SER A 22 -34.56 51.17 28.02
N PRO A 23 -33.82 51.60 29.07
CA PRO A 23 -32.44 52.06 28.82
C PRO A 23 -31.42 52.09 30.01
N LEU A 24 -30.13 52.16 29.65
CA LEU A 24 -29.02 52.94 30.28
C LEU A 24 -28.64 52.82 31.78
N HIS A 25 -27.51 52.15 32.06
CA HIS A 25 -26.27 52.71 32.66
C HIS A 25 -25.21 51.58 32.84
N GLY A 26 -23.89 51.78 32.70
CA GLY A 26 -23.12 52.91 32.14
C GLY A 26 -21.62 52.86 32.49
N GLN A 27 -20.75 53.31 31.56
CA GLN A 27 -19.29 53.59 31.72
C GLN A 27 -18.34 52.38 31.96
N CYS A 28 -17.05 52.40 31.59
CA CYS A 28 -16.30 53.13 30.54
C CYS A 28 -14.94 52.42 30.25
N SER A 29 -14.47 52.47 29.00
CA SER A 29 -13.07 52.12 28.61
C SER A 29 -12.11 53.28 28.93
N PRO A 30 -10.76 53.12 28.86
CA PRO A 30 -10.03 53.13 27.56
C PRO A 30 -8.71 52.27 27.58
N ASN A 31 -7.81 52.17 26.58
CA ASN A 31 -7.72 52.76 25.23
C ASN A 31 -6.79 51.96 24.29
N ASN A 32 -7.14 51.86 22.99
CA ASN A 32 -6.26 51.88 21.78
C ASN A 32 -5.06 50.89 21.60
N ARG A 33 -4.59 50.57 20.37
CA ARG A 33 -4.78 51.27 19.07
C ARG A 33 -4.69 50.35 17.82
N SER A 34 -5.48 50.70 16.79
CA SER A 34 -5.25 50.55 15.33
C SER A 34 -5.08 49.16 14.67
N GLN A 35 -5.99 48.86 13.72
CA GLN A 35 -5.81 47.93 12.59
C GLN A 35 -4.98 48.59 11.45
N PRO A 36 -4.84 47.92 10.28
CA PRO A 36 -5.77 48.23 9.19
C PRO A 36 -6.51 47.01 8.62
N GLN A 37 -7.63 47.25 7.93
CA GLN A 37 -8.41 46.23 7.22
C GLN A 37 -7.85 45.95 5.82
N LEU A 38 -8.11 44.74 5.31
CA LEU A 38 -8.12 44.44 3.88
C LEU A 38 -9.39 43.64 3.57
N ASN A 39 -10.26 44.18 2.72
CA ASN A 39 -11.36 43.42 2.14
C ASN A 39 -10.82 42.58 0.98
N GLN A 40 -11.27 41.33 0.88
CA GLN A 40 -11.30 40.60 -0.38
C GLN A 40 -12.41 39.53 -0.32
N ASP A 41 -13.48 39.79 -1.06
CA ASP A 41 -14.47 38.76 -1.39
C ASP A 41 -13.85 37.78 -2.39
N PHE A 42 -14.03 36.48 -2.18
CA PHE A 42 -13.66 35.44 -3.15
C PHE A 42 -14.90 34.64 -3.53
N PRO A 43 -15.19 34.45 -4.84
CA PRO A 43 -16.29 33.61 -5.28
C PRO A 43 -15.96 32.12 -5.07
N SER A 44 -17.00 31.32 -4.87
CA SER A 44 -16.91 29.87 -4.87
C SER A 44 -16.85 29.34 -6.31
N ASP A 45 -15.70 28.81 -6.71
CA ASP A 45 -15.60 27.81 -7.77
C ASP A 45 -14.68 26.67 -7.32
N ALA A 46 -14.96 25.45 -7.76
CA ALA A 46 -14.33 24.25 -7.24
C ALA A 46 -13.51 23.53 -8.32
N ASP A 47 -12.20 23.39 -8.08
CA ASP A 47 -11.39 22.33 -8.69
C ASP A 47 -10.34 21.79 -7.70
N GLY A 48 -10.14 20.48 -7.70
CA GLY A 48 -9.69 19.71 -6.53
C GLY A 48 -8.27 19.17 -6.58
N SER A 49 -7.24 20.01 -6.74
CA SER A 49 -5.82 19.58 -6.82
C SER A 49 -5.07 19.70 -5.49
N CYS A 50 -5.45 18.89 -4.49
CA CYS A 50 -5.03 19.01 -3.08
C CYS A 50 -3.60 18.51 -2.76
N TYR A 51 -2.63 18.76 -3.66
CA TYR A 51 -1.19 18.65 -3.38
C TYR A 51 -0.39 19.86 -3.88
N THR A 52 -1.05 20.85 -4.48
CA THR A 52 -0.40 22.07 -5.01
C THR A 52 -0.49 23.26 -4.05
N GLU A 53 -1.01 23.06 -2.83
CA GLU A 53 -0.83 24.04 -1.76
C GLU A 53 0.60 24.00 -1.24
N LEU A 54 1.32 25.12 -1.43
CA LEU A 54 2.67 25.32 -0.92
C LEU A 54 2.64 25.54 0.60
N VAL A 55 2.51 24.44 1.35
CA VAL A 55 2.79 24.41 2.79
C VAL A 55 4.17 25.02 3.03
N PRO A 56 4.35 25.92 4.02
CA PRO A 56 5.66 26.46 4.38
C PRO A 56 6.65 25.32 4.68
N GLY A 57 7.56 25.07 3.73
CA GLY A 57 8.39 23.88 3.76
C GLY A 57 9.44 23.92 4.89
N PRO A 58 9.84 22.75 5.44
CA PRO A 58 11.03 22.68 6.28
C PRO A 58 12.27 23.09 5.48
N GLN A 59 13.28 23.60 6.18
CA GLN A 59 14.46 24.28 5.61
C GLN A 59 15.06 23.58 4.38
N SER A 60 15.43 24.39 3.40
CA SER A 60 16.13 23.96 2.19
C SER A 60 17.38 23.15 2.53
N TYR A 61 17.80 22.24 1.64
CA TYR A 61 19.06 21.51 1.82
C TYR A 61 20.27 22.46 1.97
N VAL A 62 20.27 23.56 1.22
CA VAL A 62 21.30 24.62 1.29
C VAL A 62 21.26 25.34 2.65
N GLU A 63 20.05 25.59 3.17
CA GLU A 63 19.79 26.32 4.41
C GLU A 63 20.12 25.47 5.66
N ARG A 64 19.94 24.16 5.58
CA ARG A 64 20.42 23.19 6.58
C ARG A 64 21.95 23.15 6.64
N LEU A 65 22.63 23.07 5.50
CA LEU A 65 24.10 23.15 5.44
C LEU A 65 24.63 24.47 6.04
N GLN A 66 24.02 25.60 5.69
CA GLN A 66 24.37 26.90 6.27
C GLN A 66 24.13 26.99 7.79
N THR A 67 23.15 26.25 8.30
CA THR A 67 22.88 26.17 9.76
C THR A 67 23.95 25.36 10.49
N GLU A 68 24.49 24.29 9.87
CA GLU A 68 25.62 23.53 10.42
C GLU A 68 26.94 24.33 10.37
N GLU A 69 27.24 25.00 9.25
CA GLU A 69 28.43 25.88 9.12
C GLU A 69 28.42 27.06 10.11
N GLY A 70 27.23 27.56 10.47
CA GLY A 70 27.06 28.64 11.45
C GLY A 70 27.31 28.26 12.92
N SER A 71 27.52 26.97 13.23
CA SER A 71 27.51 26.45 14.62
C SER A 71 28.90 26.13 15.21
N VAL A 72 30.00 26.62 14.60
CA VAL A 72 31.37 26.34 15.07
C VAL A 72 31.77 27.19 16.29
N GLY A 73 31.02 27.04 17.38
CA GLY A 73 31.39 27.49 18.72
C GLY A 73 32.39 26.51 19.33
N ILE A 74 33.66 26.91 19.44
CA ILE A 74 34.74 26.03 19.92
C ILE A 74 34.66 25.86 21.44
N ASP A 75 34.14 24.72 21.90
CA ASP A 75 34.27 24.24 23.28
C ASP A 75 35.47 23.25 23.39
N PRO A 76 36.58 23.59 24.08
CA PRO A 76 37.84 22.85 23.97
C PRO A 76 37.91 21.44 24.60
N LEU A 77 36.80 20.87 25.11
CA LEU A 77 36.82 19.69 26.00
C LEU A 77 36.14 18.42 25.45
N ARG A 78 35.98 18.27 24.13
CA ARG A 78 35.62 17.00 23.48
C ARG A 78 36.55 16.63 22.32
N VAL A 79 37.80 16.33 22.67
CA VAL A 79 38.65 15.46 21.86
C VAL A 79 38.21 14.01 22.10
N GLU A 80 38.24 13.18 21.05
CA GLU A 80 37.74 11.79 21.05
C GLU A 80 36.21 11.61 21.13
N ASP A 81 35.48 12.27 20.24
CA ASP A 81 34.65 11.46 19.32
C ASP A 81 35.00 11.83 17.87
N ARG A 82 35.80 10.98 17.22
CA ARG A 82 36.21 11.20 15.82
C ARG A 82 35.02 10.80 14.96
N ASN A 83 34.19 11.79 14.59
CA ASN A 83 33.03 11.59 13.73
C ASN A 83 33.45 11.02 12.35
N VAL A 84 33.49 9.69 12.23
CA VAL A 84 33.89 9.00 11.01
C VAL A 84 32.75 9.14 10.01
N TYR A 85 32.94 9.99 9.01
CA TYR A 85 32.10 10.05 7.81
C TYR A 85 32.17 8.72 7.05
N PHE A 86 31.29 7.79 7.42
CA PHE A 86 31.04 6.58 6.65
C PHE A 86 30.29 6.98 5.38
N SER A 87 30.88 6.71 4.22
CA SER A 87 30.14 6.78 2.95
C SER A 87 28.99 5.77 2.98
N PRO A 88 27.79 6.12 2.46
CA PRO A 88 26.73 5.15 2.25
C PRO A 88 27.22 3.97 1.40
N VAL A 89 26.72 2.79 1.71
CA VAL A 89 27.05 1.55 1.01
C VAL A 89 26.14 1.40 -0.21
N VAL A 90 26.75 1.19 -1.38
CA VAL A 90 26.01 0.78 -2.58
C VAL A 90 25.82 -0.73 -2.51
N GLU A 91 24.60 -1.16 -2.23
CA GLU A 91 24.23 -2.58 -2.26
C GLU A 91 24.16 -3.07 -3.71
N THR A 92 24.78 -4.23 -3.99
CA THR A 92 24.92 -4.80 -5.34
C THR A 92 24.44 -6.25 -5.44
N VAL A 93 23.88 -6.78 -4.35
CA VAL A 93 23.28 -8.11 -4.26
C VAL A 93 21.98 -8.03 -3.47
N SER A 94 20.94 -8.74 -3.92
CA SER A 94 19.64 -8.77 -3.25
C SER A 94 19.74 -9.13 -1.77
N SER A 95 18.87 -8.60 -0.93
CA SER A 95 18.72 -9.02 0.47
C SER A 95 18.21 -10.47 0.58
N PHE A 96 17.41 -10.95 -0.37
CA PHE A 96 16.90 -12.32 -0.40
C PHE A 96 18.01 -13.34 -0.72
N LYS A 97 18.00 -14.47 -0.05
CA LYS A 97 18.98 -15.56 -0.13
C LYS A 97 18.27 -16.93 -0.05
N PRO A 98 17.43 -17.30 -1.04
CA PRO A 98 16.59 -18.48 -0.95
C PRO A 98 17.37 -19.80 -0.84
N SER A 99 18.62 -19.88 -1.31
CA SER A 99 19.52 -21.02 -1.08
C SER A 99 19.95 -21.20 0.38
N ARG A 100 19.98 -20.12 1.16
CA ARG A 100 20.38 -20.08 2.57
C ARG A 100 19.19 -20.06 3.53
N TYR A 101 17.99 -19.83 3.01
CA TYR A 101 16.76 -19.73 3.77
C TYR A 101 16.37 -21.07 4.40
N GLN A 102 16.08 -21.06 5.70
CA GLN A 102 15.67 -22.23 6.48
C GLN A 102 14.25 -22.03 7.01
N SER A 103 13.52 -23.13 7.14
CA SER A 103 12.06 -23.16 7.31
C SER A 103 11.67 -24.34 8.19
N LEU A 104 10.57 -24.20 8.93
CA LEU A 104 9.90 -25.33 9.59
C LEU A 104 8.82 -25.95 8.68
N LEU A 105 8.35 -25.19 7.69
CA LEU A 105 7.30 -25.56 6.73
C LEU A 105 7.84 -26.27 5.48
N MET A 106 9.14 -26.17 5.17
CA MET A 106 9.75 -26.83 4.02
C MET A 106 11.16 -27.43 4.29
N PRO A 107 11.50 -28.59 3.69
CA PRO A 107 12.83 -29.19 3.79
C PRO A 107 13.88 -28.40 2.99
N ASN A 108 15.17 -28.52 3.33
CA ASN A 108 16.26 -27.80 2.66
C ASN A 108 16.37 -28.05 1.14
N GLU A 109 15.96 -29.23 0.65
CA GLU A 109 15.97 -29.57 -0.78
C GLU A 109 14.56 -29.71 -1.38
N ASN A 110 13.66 -28.77 -1.07
CA ASN A 110 12.30 -28.78 -1.60
C ASN A 110 12.24 -28.67 -3.14
N LYS A 111 11.19 -29.24 -3.73
CA LYS A 111 10.86 -29.13 -5.16
C LYS A 111 9.97 -27.91 -5.45
N PRO A 112 9.97 -27.40 -6.70
CA PRO A 112 8.99 -26.41 -7.15
C PRO A 112 7.57 -26.94 -6.96
N LEU A 113 6.66 -26.12 -6.40
CA LEU A 113 5.24 -26.45 -6.20
C LEU A 113 4.99 -27.80 -5.51
N GLU A 114 5.78 -28.11 -4.48
CA GLU A 114 5.69 -29.39 -3.78
C GLU A 114 4.36 -29.51 -3.01
N VAL A 115 3.54 -30.49 -3.42
CA VAL A 115 2.12 -30.63 -3.00
C VAL A 115 1.94 -30.71 -1.48
N GLY A 116 2.88 -31.31 -0.75
CA GLY A 116 2.82 -31.38 0.72
C GLY A 116 2.94 -30.00 1.38
N ILE A 117 3.81 -29.14 0.83
CA ILE A 117 4.03 -27.77 1.30
C ILE A 117 2.83 -26.91 0.89
N LEU A 118 2.42 -26.95 -0.38
CA LEU A 118 1.23 -26.22 -0.86
C LEU A 118 -0.03 -26.51 -0.04
N ARG A 119 -0.22 -27.77 0.38
CA ARG A 119 -1.32 -28.14 1.28
C ARG A 119 -1.19 -27.44 2.65
N ARG A 120 -0.02 -27.47 3.29
CA ARG A 120 0.19 -26.80 4.59
C ARG A 120 0.04 -25.28 4.51
N VAL A 121 0.47 -24.68 3.39
CA VAL A 121 0.23 -23.26 3.08
C VAL A 121 -1.27 -22.98 2.99
N LYS A 122 -2.04 -23.78 2.25
CA LYS A 122 -3.51 -23.63 2.15
C LYS A 122 -4.22 -23.85 3.50
N GLU A 123 -3.75 -24.79 4.33
CA GLU A 123 -4.28 -25.02 5.68
C GLU A 123 -4.10 -23.76 6.57
N LEU A 124 -2.87 -23.24 6.66
CA LEU A 124 -2.57 -22.01 7.39
C LEU A 124 -3.34 -20.79 6.85
N LEU A 125 -3.39 -20.60 5.53
CA LEU A 125 -4.16 -19.53 4.90
C LEU A 125 -5.67 -19.69 5.06
N ALA A 126 -6.18 -20.90 5.31
CA ALA A 126 -7.59 -21.11 5.62
C ALA A 126 -7.95 -20.64 7.05
N GLU A 127 -7.10 -20.93 8.04
CA GLU A 127 -7.29 -20.60 9.46
C GLU A 127 -7.20 -19.08 9.74
N VAL A 128 -6.32 -18.36 9.04
CA VAL A 128 -6.04 -16.93 9.28
C VAL A 128 -7.12 -16.02 8.69
N ASP A 129 -7.68 -15.08 9.46
CA ASP A 129 -8.66 -14.12 8.95
C ASP A 129 -8.03 -13.04 8.03
N PRO A 130 -8.81 -12.37 7.15
CA PRO A 130 -8.28 -11.39 6.19
C PRO A 130 -7.50 -10.21 6.81
N LYS A 131 -7.86 -9.79 8.03
CA LYS A 131 -7.24 -8.66 8.74
C LYS A 131 -5.93 -9.07 9.41
N THR A 132 -5.88 -10.28 9.97
CA THR A 132 -4.62 -10.88 10.47
C THR A 132 -3.64 -11.16 9.33
N ALA A 133 -4.12 -11.66 8.18
CA ALA A 133 -3.31 -11.78 6.96
C ALA A 133 -2.78 -10.41 6.49
N ALA A 134 -3.64 -9.38 6.42
CA ALA A 134 -3.23 -8.03 6.07
C ALA A 134 -2.17 -7.44 7.04
N LYS A 135 -2.25 -7.74 8.34
CA LYS A 135 -1.20 -7.38 9.32
C LYS A 135 0.12 -8.10 9.04
N HIS A 136 0.12 -9.42 8.80
CA HIS A 136 1.33 -10.17 8.47
C HIS A 136 2.00 -9.67 7.18
N ILE A 137 1.21 -9.47 6.11
CA ILE A 137 1.68 -8.87 4.85
C ILE A 137 2.31 -7.50 5.11
N THR A 138 1.61 -6.63 5.85
CA THR A 138 2.12 -5.27 6.16
C THR A 138 3.38 -5.28 7.00
N LYS A 139 3.53 -6.19 7.97
CA LYS A 139 4.80 -6.32 8.71
C LYS A 139 5.94 -6.71 7.75
N ALA A 140 5.76 -7.79 6.99
CA ALA A 140 6.79 -8.28 6.08
C ALA A 140 7.16 -7.25 4.99
N ASP A 141 6.17 -6.54 4.44
CA ASP A 141 6.39 -5.45 3.48
C ASP A 141 7.17 -4.28 4.10
N CYS A 142 6.76 -3.80 5.27
CA CYS A 142 7.42 -2.67 5.95
C CYS A 142 8.82 -3.01 6.49
N MET A 143 9.12 -4.28 6.79
CA MET A 143 10.47 -4.75 7.11
C MET A 143 11.37 -4.72 5.85
N VAL A 144 10.93 -5.35 4.75
CA VAL A 144 11.70 -5.36 3.48
C VAL A 144 11.92 -3.95 2.96
N ALA A 145 10.91 -3.09 3.03
CA ALA A 145 10.99 -1.69 2.61
C ALA A 145 11.75 -0.76 3.58
N ARG A 146 12.35 -1.31 4.66
CA ARG A 146 13.13 -0.57 5.68
C ARG A 146 12.34 0.62 6.26
N ILE A 147 11.06 0.40 6.51
CA ILE A 147 10.15 1.29 7.24
C ILE A 147 10.19 0.92 8.74
N LEU A 148 10.05 -0.37 9.04
CA LEU A 148 10.11 -0.98 10.38
C LEU A 148 11.45 -1.70 10.64
N GLU A 149 11.75 -1.93 11.92
CA GLU A 149 12.85 -2.79 12.41
C GLU A 149 14.25 -2.49 11.82
N VAL A 150 14.47 -1.25 11.37
CA VAL A 150 15.75 -0.77 10.83
C VAL A 150 16.78 -0.66 11.95
N THR A 151 17.83 -1.49 11.92
CA THR A 151 18.91 -1.39 12.91
C THR A 151 19.81 -0.17 12.66
N PRO A 152 20.56 0.33 13.66
CA PRO A 152 21.52 1.42 13.47
C PRO A 152 22.58 1.12 12.39
N GLU A 153 22.92 -0.15 12.16
CA GLU A 153 23.87 -0.61 11.14
C GLU A 153 23.26 -0.46 9.76
N VAL A 154 22.00 -0.89 9.58
CA VAL A 154 21.27 -0.71 8.33
C VAL A 154 21.10 0.78 8.03
N GLN A 155 20.68 1.58 9.02
CA GLN A 155 20.55 3.03 8.86
C GLN A 155 21.88 3.69 8.46
N ARG A 156 22.99 3.31 9.11
CA ARG A 156 24.35 3.78 8.80
C ARG A 156 24.80 3.37 7.39
N MET A 157 24.49 2.15 6.94
CA MET A 157 24.78 1.71 5.57
C MET A 157 23.95 2.45 4.51
N MET A 158 22.67 2.71 4.78
CA MET A 158 21.80 3.48 3.86
C MET A 158 22.22 4.94 3.75
N GLY A 159 22.77 5.53 4.82
CA GLY A 159 23.07 6.97 4.91
C GLY A 159 21.84 7.87 5.04
N VAL A 160 20.65 7.28 5.26
CA VAL A 160 19.34 7.96 5.30
C VAL A 160 18.44 7.36 6.38
N SER A 161 17.36 8.08 6.73
CA SER A 161 16.53 7.79 7.90
C SER A 161 15.51 6.65 7.70
N SER A 162 15.16 6.36 6.45
CA SER A 162 14.09 5.44 6.06
C SER A 162 14.36 4.84 4.68
N GLY A 163 13.90 3.62 4.43
CA GLY A 163 13.95 3.03 3.09
C GLY A 163 13.16 3.86 2.05
N MET A 164 12.08 4.54 2.46
CA MET A 164 11.32 5.43 1.57
C MET A 164 12.15 6.60 1.02
N GLU A 165 13.11 7.08 1.81
CA GLU A 165 14.10 8.08 1.39
C GLU A 165 15.09 7.44 0.41
N LEU A 166 15.63 6.26 0.77
CA LEU A 166 16.58 5.50 -0.05
C LEU A 166 16.05 5.15 -1.45
N LEU A 167 14.76 4.80 -1.58
CA LEU A 167 14.15 4.48 -2.89
C LEU A 167 14.33 5.59 -3.93
N THR A 168 14.46 6.85 -3.51
CA THR A 168 14.65 8.00 -4.42
C THR A 168 16.11 8.23 -4.84
N LEU A 169 17.07 7.57 -4.20
CA LEU A 169 18.50 7.82 -4.37
C LEU A 169 19.17 6.80 -5.31
N PRO A 170 20.29 7.15 -5.98
CA PRO A 170 20.96 6.24 -6.92
C PRO A 170 21.36 4.90 -6.28
N HIS A 171 21.93 4.92 -5.06
CA HIS A 171 22.34 3.72 -4.33
C HIS A 171 21.18 2.91 -3.74
N GLY A 172 19.94 3.39 -3.81
CA GLY A 172 18.74 2.63 -3.49
C GLY A 172 18.33 1.58 -4.53
N HIS A 173 19.08 1.46 -5.63
CA HIS A 173 18.87 0.50 -6.72
C HIS A 173 18.51 -0.92 -6.24
N GLN A 174 19.31 -1.51 -5.36
CA GLN A 174 19.05 -2.88 -4.89
C GLN A 174 17.75 -2.99 -4.08
N LEU A 175 17.39 -1.97 -3.28
CA LEU A 175 16.11 -1.95 -2.56
C LEU A 175 14.92 -1.84 -3.52
N ARG A 176 15.06 -1.09 -4.63
CA ARG A 176 14.04 -1.04 -5.69
C ARG A 176 13.87 -2.41 -6.36
N LEU A 177 14.97 -3.08 -6.74
CA LEU A 177 14.94 -4.43 -7.31
C LEU A 177 14.33 -5.46 -6.34
N ASP A 178 14.66 -5.38 -5.04
CA ASP A 178 14.13 -6.29 -4.02
C ASP A 178 12.61 -6.10 -3.80
N LEU A 179 12.12 -4.85 -3.82
CA LEU A 179 10.68 -4.59 -3.77
C LEU A 179 9.96 -5.06 -5.05
N LEU A 180 10.58 -4.94 -6.22
CA LEU A 180 10.02 -5.45 -7.48
C LEU A 180 9.95 -7.00 -7.49
N GLU A 181 11.00 -7.68 -7.04
CA GLU A 181 11.01 -9.15 -6.86
C GLU A 181 9.93 -9.58 -5.86
N ARG A 182 9.81 -8.88 -4.72
CA ARG A 182 8.80 -9.15 -3.70
C ARG A 182 7.37 -8.98 -4.24
N PHE A 183 7.10 -7.88 -4.93
CA PHE A 183 5.79 -7.59 -5.51
C PHE A 183 5.34 -8.71 -6.46
N GLN A 184 6.19 -9.06 -7.44
CA GLN A 184 5.84 -10.05 -8.47
C GLN A 184 5.86 -11.48 -7.90
N THR A 185 6.70 -11.79 -6.92
CA THR A 185 6.67 -13.08 -6.18
C THR A 185 5.38 -13.23 -5.39
N MET A 186 4.96 -12.20 -4.63
CA MET A 186 3.72 -12.20 -3.85
C MET A 186 2.50 -12.38 -4.76
N ALA A 187 2.44 -11.64 -5.88
CA ALA A 187 1.35 -11.76 -6.84
C ALA A 187 1.30 -13.16 -7.48
N THR A 188 2.46 -13.73 -7.82
CA THR A 188 2.57 -15.10 -8.35
C THR A 188 2.13 -16.15 -7.32
N MET A 189 2.51 -16.00 -6.05
CA MET A 189 2.17 -16.93 -4.97
C MET A 189 0.65 -16.96 -4.71
N LEU A 190 -0.01 -15.80 -4.65
CA LEU A 190 -1.46 -15.71 -4.47
C LEU A 190 -2.23 -16.29 -5.67
N ALA A 191 -1.73 -16.10 -6.90
CA ALA A 191 -2.29 -16.74 -8.08
C ALA A 191 -2.09 -18.26 -8.07
N VAL A 192 -0.96 -18.76 -7.57
CA VAL A 192 -0.73 -20.21 -7.35
C VAL A 192 -1.68 -20.79 -6.33
N ASP A 193 -2.08 -20.07 -5.28
CA ASP A 193 -3.06 -20.57 -4.31
C ASP A 193 -4.46 -20.73 -4.95
N VAL A 194 -4.91 -19.71 -5.70
CA VAL A 194 -6.18 -19.79 -6.48
C VAL A 194 -6.14 -20.93 -7.51
N LEU A 195 -5.05 -21.05 -8.27
CA LEU A 195 -4.88 -22.06 -9.33
C LEU A 195 -4.55 -23.47 -8.79
N GLY A 196 -4.03 -23.55 -7.57
CA GLY A 196 -3.82 -24.78 -6.80
C GLY A 196 -5.08 -25.27 -6.08
N CYS A 197 -6.14 -24.44 -6.01
CA CYS A 197 -7.42 -24.81 -5.43
C CYS A 197 -8.24 -25.72 -6.38
N THR A 198 -7.76 -26.95 -6.58
CA THR A 198 -8.39 -28.01 -7.38
C THR A 198 -9.56 -28.71 -6.65
N GLY A 199 -10.19 -28.04 -5.70
CA GLY A 199 -11.43 -28.48 -5.06
C GLY A 199 -12.64 -28.08 -5.91
N THR A 200 -13.79 -27.89 -5.26
CA THR A 200 -14.97 -27.33 -5.93
C THR A 200 -14.74 -25.90 -6.40
N THR A 201 -15.46 -25.48 -7.46
CA THR A 201 -15.49 -24.07 -7.88
C THR A 201 -16.04 -23.15 -6.78
N GLU A 202 -16.81 -23.68 -5.83
CA GLU A 202 -17.32 -22.95 -4.66
C GLU A 202 -16.22 -22.69 -3.60
N GLU A 203 -15.35 -23.67 -3.31
CA GLU A 203 -14.15 -23.45 -2.50
C GLU A 203 -13.23 -22.41 -3.17
N ARG A 204 -12.98 -22.54 -4.48
CA ARG A 204 -12.11 -21.62 -5.22
C ARG A 204 -12.67 -20.21 -5.29
N ALA A 205 -13.99 -20.04 -5.46
CA ALA A 205 -14.66 -18.74 -5.37
C ALA A 205 -14.64 -18.15 -3.95
N SER A 206 -14.66 -18.99 -2.92
CA SER A 206 -14.56 -18.55 -1.51
C SER A 206 -13.14 -18.14 -1.13
N LEU A 207 -12.12 -18.82 -1.66
CA LEU A 207 -10.73 -18.37 -1.58
C LEU A 207 -10.53 -17.04 -2.32
N LEU A 208 -11.08 -16.90 -3.53
CA LEU A 208 -11.03 -15.67 -4.30
C LEU A 208 -11.71 -14.50 -3.54
N HIS A 209 -12.84 -14.75 -2.87
CA HIS A 209 -13.47 -13.78 -1.97
C HIS A 209 -12.55 -13.37 -0.82
N LYS A 210 -11.88 -14.34 -0.18
CA LYS A 210 -10.93 -14.08 0.92
C LYS A 210 -9.75 -13.21 0.48
N ILE A 211 -9.22 -13.42 -0.72
CA ILE A 211 -8.14 -12.61 -1.30
C ILE A 211 -8.63 -11.16 -1.56
N ILE A 212 -9.87 -10.98 -2.03
CA ILE A 212 -10.51 -9.66 -2.17
C ILE A 212 -10.69 -8.97 -0.79
N GLN A 213 -11.05 -9.72 0.26
CA GLN A 213 -11.12 -9.18 1.62
C GLN A 213 -9.73 -8.76 2.15
N ILE A 214 -8.67 -9.52 1.88
CA ILE A 214 -7.29 -9.16 2.23
C ILE A 214 -6.89 -7.85 1.53
N ALA A 215 -7.20 -7.69 0.24
CA ALA A 215 -6.97 -6.43 -0.47
C ALA A 215 -7.73 -5.24 0.17
N ALA A 216 -8.98 -5.44 0.59
CA ALA A 216 -9.78 -4.41 1.25
C ALA A 216 -9.22 -4.00 2.64
N GLU A 217 -8.76 -4.97 3.43
CA GLU A 217 -8.09 -4.74 4.72
C GLU A 217 -6.72 -4.05 4.54
N LEU A 218 -5.92 -4.46 3.53
CA LEU A 218 -4.66 -3.81 3.18
C LEU A 218 -4.87 -2.34 2.76
N LYS A 219 -5.87 -2.07 1.90
CA LYS A 219 -6.24 -0.71 1.49
C LYS A 219 -6.72 0.14 2.66
N SER A 220 -7.67 -0.38 3.45
CA SER A 220 -8.51 0.45 4.33
C SER A 220 -8.01 0.45 5.77
N THR A 221 -7.80 -0.73 6.34
CA THR A 221 -7.37 -0.91 7.73
C THR A 221 -5.87 -0.69 7.89
N MET A 222 -5.04 -1.31 7.04
CA MET A 222 -3.59 -1.19 7.15
C MET A 222 -3.03 0.03 6.43
N GLY A 223 -3.62 0.44 5.31
CA GLY A 223 -3.09 1.53 4.47
C GLY A 223 -1.75 1.16 3.83
N ASN A 224 -1.58 -0.11 3.48
CA ASN A 224 -0.40 -0.66 2.81
C ASN A 224 -0.72 -0.77 1.31
N MET A 225 -0.33 0.24 0.53
CA MET A 225 -0.64 0.28 -0.91
C MET A 225 0.22 -0.69 -1.73
N PHE A 226 1.46 -0.96 -1.30
CA PHE A 226 2.34 -1.94 -1.94
C PHE A 226 1.76 -3.36 -1.83
N GLY A 227 1.38 -3.80 -0.62
CA GLY A 227 0.71 -5.07 -0.41
C GLY A 227 -0.66 -5.14 -1.10
N PHE A 228 -1.46 -4.08 -1.01
CA PHE A 228 -2.75 -3.99 -1.71
C PHE A 228 -2.60 -4.21 -3.23
N THR A 229 -1.66 -3.52 -3.86
CA THR A 229 -1.44 -3.64 -5.32
C THR A 229 -0.84 -4.99 -5.71
N ALA A 230 -0.01 -5.62 -4.86
CA ALA A 230 0.45 -7.00 -5.09
C ALA A 230 -0.72 -8.01 -5.10
N VAL A 231 -1.67 -7.87 -4.16
CA VAL A 231 -2.88 -8.71 -4.12
C VAL A 231 -3.78 -8.45 -5.33
N MET A 232 -3.99 -7.19 -5.70
CA MET A 232 -4.78 -6.84 -6.88
C MET A 232 -4.14 -7.34 -8.18
N ARG A 233 -2.81 -7.28 -8.32
CA ARG A 233 -2.09 -7.85 -9.48
C ARG A 233 -2.35 -9.35 -9.62
N ALA A 234 -2.39 -10.11 -8.51
CA ALA A 234 -2.73 -11.52 -8.54
C ALA A 234 -4.15 -11.80 -9.09
N LEU A 235 -5.12 -10.95 -8.73
CA LEU A 235 -6.51 -11.04 -9.20
C LEU A 235 -6.67 -10.66 -10.68
N GLU A 236 -5.76 -9.83 -11.20
CA GLU A 236 -5.79 -9.35 -12.60
C GLU A 236 -4.91 -10.15 -13.57
N LEU A 237 -4.02 -11.02 -13.08
CA LEU A 237 -3.24 -11.93 -13.93
C LEU A 237 -4.16 -12.69 -14.92
N PRO A 238 -3.82 -12.77 -16.22
CA PRO A 238 -4.68 -13.38 -17.25
C PRO A 238 -5.18 -14.79 -16.92
N GLN A 239 -4.40 -15.55 -16.15
CA GLN A 239 -4.69 -16.91 -15.72
C GLN A 239 -5.74 -16.98 -14.61
N VAL A 240 -5.89 -15.93 -13.80
CA VAL A 240 -6.88 -15.82 -12.71
C VAL A 240 -8.14 -15.11 -13.21
N SER A 241 -7.98 -14.01 -13.97
CA SER A 241 -9.11 -13.23 -14.51
C SER A 241 -9.96 -14.02 -15.52
N ARG A 242 -9.39 -14.99 -16.26
CA ARG A 242 -10.12 -15.85 -17.21
C ARG A 242 -11.04 -16.93 -16.59
N LEU A 243 -11.06 -17.08 -15.27
CA LEU A 243 -11.77 -18.17 -14.58
C LEU A 243 -13.29 -17.90 -14.46
N GLU A 244 -13.96 -17.85 -15.62
CA GLU A 244 -15.37 -17.45 -15.75
C GLU A 244 -16.34 -18.19 -14.83
N GLN A 245 -16.13 -19.48 -14.57
CA GLN A 245 -16.96 -20.25 -13.64
C GLN A 245 -16.71 -19.79 -12.21
N THR A 246 -15.43 -19.62 -11.81
CA THR A 246 -15.04 -19.10 -10.49
C THR A 246 -15.60 -17.70 -10.26
N TRP A 247 -15.42 -16.77 -11.19
CA TRP A 247 -15.93 -15.40 -11.09
C TRP A 247 -17.47 -15.36 -11.14
N THR A 248 -18.13 -16.28 -11.85
CA THR A 248 -19.58 -16.42 -11.82
C THR A 248 -20.09 -16.97 -10.49
N THR A 249 -19.43 -17.96 -9.90
CA THR A 249 -19.76 -18.45 -8.55
C THR A 249 -19.50 -17.38 -7.48
N LEU A 250 -18.42 -16.61 -7.58
CA LEU A 250 -18.17 -15.44 -6.73
C LEU A 250 -19.34 -14.44 -6.82
N ARG A 251 -19.75 -14.05 -8.04
CA ARG A 251 -20.90 -13.16 -8.28
C ARG A 251 -22.25 -13.70 -7.80
N GLN A 252 -22.38 -15.02 -7.58
CA GLN A 252 -23.61 -15.67 -7.11
C GLN A 252 -23.65 -15.93 -5.60
N ARG A 253 -22.50 -16.15 -4.95
CA ARG A 253 -22.40 -16.53 -3.53
C ARG A 253 -21.82 -15.46 -2.63
N HIS A 254 -20.94 -14.62 -3.17
CA HIS A 254 -20.17 -13.59 -2.47
C HIS A 254 -20.35 -12.23 -3.15
N THR A 255 -21.61 -11.88 -3.46
CA THR A 255 -22.01 -10.75 -4.31
C THR A 255 -21.39 -9.41 -3.86
N GLU A 256 -21.36 -9.15 -2.56
CA GLU A 256 -20.74 -7.95 -1.99
C GLU A 256 -19.24 -7.90 -2.24
N GLY A 257 -18.54 -9.03 -2.16
CA GLY A 257 -17.12 -9.15 -2.50
C GLY A 257 -16.85 -8.90 -3.98
N ALA A 258 -17.70 -9.42 -4.87
CA ALA A 258 -17.60 -9.16 -6.31
C ALA A 258 -17.83 -7.66 -6.64
N ILE A 259 -18.80 -7.02 -5.97
CA ILE A 259 -19.06 -5.57 -6.10
C ILE A 259 -17.88 -4.75 -5.55
N LEU A 260 -17.35 -5.11 -4.37
CA LEU A 260 -16.20 -4.46 -3.75
C LEU A 260 -14.98 -4.47 -4.67
N TYR A 261 -14.69 -5.60 -5.30
CA TYR A 261 -13.60 -5.71 -6.28
C TYR A 261 -13.83 -4.82 -7.51
N GLU A 262 -14.96 -4.98 -8.21
CA GLU A 262 -15.23 -4.33 -9.50
C GLU A 262 -15.58 -2.84 -9.39
N LYS A 263 -16.14 -2.39 -8.26
CA LYS A 263 -16.66 -1.01 -8.08
C LYS A 263 -15.85 -0.17 -7.09
N THR A 264 -14.96 -0.77 -6.29
CA THR A 264 -14.13 -0.04 -5.34
C THR A 264 -12.65 -0.30 -5.54
N LEU A 265 -12.20 -1.56 -5.47
CA LEU A 265 -10.76 -1.87 -5.43
C LEU A 265 -10.07 -1.67 -6.79
N ARG A 266 -10.63 -2.22 -7.88
CA ARG A 266 -10.06 -2.06 -9.23
C ARG A 266 -10.09 -0.59 -9.71
N PRO A 267 -11.20 0.17 -9.59
CA PRO A 267 -11.20 1.59 -9.94
C PRO A 267 -10.20 2.42 -9.11
N PHE A 268 -10.08 2.15 -7.80
CA PHE A 268 -9.11 2.82 -6.93
C PHE A 268 -7.66 2.52 -7.30
N MET A 269 -7.32 1.26 -7.60
CA MET A 269 -5.97 0.92 -8.06
C MET A 269 -5.64 1.61 -9.40
N LYS A 270 -6.59 1.68 -10.33
CA LYS A 270 -6.40 2.46 -11.56
C LYS A 270 -6.18 3.93 -11.25
N SER A 271 -7.00 4.54 -10.39
CA SER A 271 -6.89 5.95 -10.00
C SER A 271 -5.52 6.26 -9.36
N LEU A 272 -4.98 5.34 -8.55
CA LEU A 272 -3.61 5.41 -8.01
C LEU A 272 -2.54 5.33 -9.11
N ASN A 273 -2.66 4.38 -10.04
CA ASN A 273 -1.69 4.20 -11.12
C ASN A 273 -1.68 5.39 -12.11
N ASP A 274 -2.87 5.91 -12.44
CA ASP A 274 -3.09 7.10 -13.26
C ASP A 274 -2.68 8.42 -12.55
N GLY A 275 -2.23 8.39 -11.28
CA GLY A 275 -1.81 9.57 -10.53
C GLY A 275 -2.95 10.52 -10.14
N ARG A 276 -4.20 10.03 -10.06
CA ARG A 276 -5.40 10.83 -9.75
C ARG A 276 -5.91 10.61 -8.33
N GLU A 277 -5.57 9.49 -7.72
CA GLU A 277 -5.90 9.15 -6.33
C GLU A 277 -4.77 9.52 -5.38
N SER A 278 -5.10 9.88 -4.13
CA SER A 278 -4.11 9.96 -3.06
C SER A 278 -4.59 9.24 -1.81
N CYS A 279 -3.65 8.67 -1.05
CA CYS A 279 -3.95 8.00 0.21
C CYS A 279 -3.77 8.96 1.40
N PRO A 280 -4.75 9.03 2.33
CA PRO A 280 -4.60 9.84 3.53
C PRO A 280 -3.33 9.50 4.30
N LEU A 281 -2.45 10.48 4.48
CA LEU A 281 -1.15 10.33 5.13
C LEU A 281 -1.28 9.74 6.55
N SER A 282 -2.31 10.15 7.30
CA SER A 282 -2.64 9.65 8.64
C SER A 282 -3.03 8.17 8.69
N ASN A 283 -3.37 7.56 7.56
CA ASN A 283 -3.75 6.14 7.48
C ASN A 283 -2.70 5.27 6.77
N THR A 284 -1.72 5.87 6.08
CA THR A 284 -0.81 5.16 5.18
C THR A 284 0.38 4.58 5.94
N THR A 285 0.61 3.26 5.83
CA THR A 285 1.77 2.56 6.39
C THR A 285 2.84 2.24 5.35
N PHE A 286 2.42 2.03 4.11
CA PHE A 286 3.30 1.87 2.95
C PHE A 286 2.65 2.62 1.78
N PRO A 287 3.26 3.70 1.25
CA PRO A 287 2.73 4.45 0.12
C PRO A 287 2.78 3.66 -1.20
N HIS A 288 2.12 4.17 -2.24
CA HIS A 288 2.12 3.56 -3.57
C HIS A 288 3.43 3.85 -4.32
N VAL A 289 4.43 2.98 -4.15
CA VAL A 289 5.78 3.19 -4.72
C VAL A 289 6.00 2.55 -6.08
N LEU A 290 5.15 1.62 -6.54
CA LEU A 290 5.44 0.82 -7.74
C LEU A 290 5.70 1.66 -9.01
N PRO A 291 4.96 2.75 -9.30
CA PRO A 291 5.26 3.63 -10.43
C PRO A 291 6.68 4.22 -10.37
N LEU A 292 7.15 4.61 -9.18
CA LEU A 292 8.53 5.08 -8.97
C LEU A 292 9.55 3.95 -9.20
N LEU A 293 9.26 2.73 -8.76
CA LEU A 293 10.16 1.59 -8.94
C LEU A 293 10.34 1.27 -10.43
N SER A 294 9.25 1.08 -11.18
CA SER A 294 9.30 0.83 -12.64
C SER A 294 9.95 1.98 -13.41
N LEU A 295 9.68 3.24 -13.03
CA LEU A 295 10.20 4.42 -13.71
C LEU A 295 11.74 4.56 -13.58
N LEU A 296 12.30 4.19 -12.42
CA LEU A 296 13.74 4.26 -12.15
C LEU A 296 14.49 3.00 -12.62
N GLU A 297 13.89 1.82 -12.52
CA GLU A 297 14.53 0.54 -12.84
C GLU A 297 14.22 0.04 -14.27
N LYS A 298 14.40 0.92 -15.27
CA LYS A 298 14.15 0.67 -16.70
C LYS A 298 15.11 -0.34 -17.36
N SER A 299 15.17 -1.58 -16.87
CA SER A 299 15.71 -2.73 -17.63
C SER A 299 15.44 -4.12 -16.99
N MET A 300 14.26 -4.43 -16.45
CA MET A 300 13.84 -5.83 -16.24
C MET A 300 12.37 -6.05 -16.61
N ALA A 301 12.03 -7.26 -17.06
CA ALA A 301 10.70 -7.66 -17.52
C ALA A 301 9.74 -7.94 -16.34
N VAL A 302 9.49 -6.92 -15.52
CA VAL A 302 8.75 -7.05 -14.24
C VAL A 302 7.24 -6.83 -14.41
N CYS A 303 6.82 -5.93 -15.30
CA CYS A 303 5.41 -5.67 -15.57
C CYS A 303 5.05 -6.11 -17.00
N GLU A 304 4.56 -7.35 -17.14
CA GLU A 304 3.95 -7.77 -18.41
C GLU A 304 2.52 -7.20 -18.47
N GLY A 305 2.42 -6.04 -19.13
CA GLY A 305 1.25 -5.18 -19.26
C GLY A 305 1.70 -3.75 -19.60
N THR A 306 0.94 -3.01 -20.40
CA THR A 306 1.28 -1.64 -20.78
C THR A 306 1.25 -0.74 -19.54
N GLU A 307 2.40 -0.16 -19.18
CA GLU A 307 2.49 0.75 -18.03
C GLU A 307 1.69 2.02 -18.32
N PRO A 308 1.06 2.68 -17.32
CA PRO A 308 0.17 3.83 -17.56
C PRO A 308 0.82 4.96 -18.39
N TRP A 309 2.12 5.19 -18.17
CA TRP A 309 2.91 6.21 -18.86
C TRP A 309 3.46 5.82 -20.23
N GLU A 310 3.18 4.61 -20.72
CA GLU A 310 3.45 4.23 -22.12
C GLU A 310 2.35 4.76 -23.06
N THR A 311 1.26 5.30 -22.52
CA THR A 311 0.23 6.00 -23.30
C THR A 311 0.68 7.43 -23.63
N VAL A 312 0.85 7.71 -24.93
CA VAL A 312 1.49 8.94 -25.46
C VAL A 312 0.81 10.23 -25.02
N GLU A 313 -0.51 10.22 -24.81
CA GLU A 313 -1.31 11.42 -24.54
C GLU A 313 -1.31 11.87 -23.07
N VAL A 314 -0.96 10.99 -22.11
CA VAL A 314 -1.10 11.25 -20.67
C VAL A 314 0.17 10.93 -19.87
N GLY A 315 1.12 10.18 -20.46
CA GLY A 315 2.25 9.61 -19.71
C GLY A 315 3.22 10.61 -19.07
N VAL A 316 3.35 11.83 -19.60
CA VAL A 316 4.23 12.85 -19.01
C VAL A 316 3.67 13.37 -17.68
N ASP A 317 2.36 13.62 -17.61
CA ASP A 317 1.71 14.12 -16.39
C ASP A 317 1.71 13.04 -15.30
N VAL A 318 1.46 11.78 -15.66
CA VAL A 318 1.55 10.62 -14.76
C VAL A 318 2.96 10.46 -14.19
N VAL A 319 3.99 10.57 -15.04
CA VAL A 319 5.40 10.53 -14.60
C VAL A 319 5.74 11.70 -13.68
N MET A 320 5.30 12.91 -14.01
CA MET A 320 5.56 14.09 -13.18
C MET A 320 4.83 14.02 -11.83
N TYR A 321 3.61 13.49 -11.80
CA TYR A 321 2.88 13.21 -10.56
C TYR A 321 3.65 12.24 -9.67
N HIS A 322 4.05 11.07 -10.20
CA HIS A 322 4.74 10.05 -9.40
C HIS A 322 6.13 10.49 -8.93
N LEU A 323 6.85 11.29 -9.72
CA LEU A 323 8.10 11.94 -9.28
C LEU A 323 7.86 13.03 -8.22
N GLY A 324 6.75 13.76 -8.29
CA GLY A 324 6.32 14.70 -7.25
C GLY A 324 5.99 13.98 -5.95
N ALA A 325 5.15 12.95 -6.02
CA ALA A 325 4.77 12.11 -4.90
C ALA A 325 5.99 11.42 -4.25
N ALA A 326 6.96 10.95 -5.05
CA ALA A 326 8.20 10.36 -4.56
C ALA A 326 9.01 11.29 -3.65
N ARG A 327 9.07 12.60 -3.95
CA ARG A 327 9.75 13.59 -3.10
C ARG A 327 9.07 13.70 -1.73
N THR A 328 7.74 13.71 -1.71
CA THR A 328 6.94 13.71 -0.49
C THR A 328 7.11 12.40 0.29
N ILE A 329 7.10 11.26 -0.39
CA ILE A 329 7.31 9.93 0.21
C ILE A 329 8.68 9.84 0.90
N ALA A 330 9.74 10.35 0.28
CA ALA A 330 11.07 10.39 0.89
C ALA A 330 11.09 11.24 2.17
N GLN A 331 10.50 12.44 2.14
CA GLN A 331 10.45 13.35 3.29
C GLN A 331 9.63 12.81 4.47
N LEU A 332 8.57 12.03 4.20
CA LEU A 332 7.63 11.55 5.22
C LEU A 332 7.93 10.13 5.73
N GLY A 333 9.14 9.61 5.46
CA GLY A 333 9.61 8.28 5.86
C GLY A 333 9.39 7.90 7.33
N GLY A 334 9.41 8.87 8.24
CA GLY A 334 9.11 8.67 9.67
C GLY A 334 7.62 8.50 10.00
N ILE A 335 6.71 9.13 9.23
CA ILE A 335 5.27 9.02 9.46
C ILE A 335 4.77 7.63 9.08
N TYR A 336 5.25 7.08 7.95
CA TYR A 336 4.95 5.71 7.54
C TYR A 336 5.38 4.68 8.60
N ARG A 337 6.55 4.91 9.23
CA ARG A 337 7.03 4.11 10.38
C ARG A 337 6.07 4.18 11.56
N SER A 338 5.77 5.37 12.08
CA SER A 338 4.89 5.51 13.26
C SER A 338 3.46 5.04 13.02
N ASN A 339 2.94 5.17 11.79
CA ASN A 339 1.67 4.57 11.40
C ASN A 339 1.74 3.03 11.43
N ALA A 340 2.84 2.43 10.95
CA ALA A 340 3.01 0.98 10.92
C ALA A 340 3.20 0.40 12.32
N GLU A 341 4.01 1.05 13.17
CA GLU A 341 4.18 0.76 14.60
C GLU A 341 2.83 0.79 15.33
N SER A 342 2.04 1.87 15.12
CA SER A 342 0.71 2.03 15.72
C SER A 342 -0.27 0.92 15.33
N LYS A 343 -0.35 0.56 14.03
CA LYS A 343 -1.29 -0.47 13.55
C LYS A 343 -0.88 -1.91 13.90
N LEU A 344 0.41 -2.14 14.14
CA LEU A 344 0.95 -3.41 14.61
C LEU A 344 1.11 -3.46 16.14
N GLN A 345 0.79 -2.39 16.87
CA GLN A 345 0.85 -2.37 18.33
C GLN A 345 0.00 -3.50 18.94
N GLY A 346 0.62 -4.31 19.81
CA GLY A 346 -0.03 -5.45 20.45
C GLY A 346 -0.40 -6.60 19.50
N PHE A 347 0.10 -6.62 18.25
CA PHE A 347 -0.11 -7.74 17.34
C PHE A 347 0.65 -8.99 17.82
N GLN A 348 -0.05 -10.12 17.92
CA GLN A 348 0.55 -11.41 18.23
C GLN A 348 0.91 -12.12 16.93
N GLU A 349 2.21 -12.16 16.63
CA GLU A 349 2.73 -12.69 15.38
C GLU A 349 2.77 -14.23 15.39
N GLN A 350 1.92 -14.84 14.55
CA GLN A 350 1.97 -16.27 14.27
C GLN A 350 3.15 -16.56 13.32
N THR A 351 4.19 -17.24 13.80
CA THR A 351 5.46 -17.39 13.06
C THR A 351 5.29 -18.13 11.73
N GLU A 352 4.58 -19.26 11.70
CA GLU A 352 4.28 -20.00 10.46
C GLU A 352 3.55 -19.14 9.43
N VAL A 353 2.65 -18.24 9.88
CA VAL A 353 1.86 -17.37 9.00
C VAL A 353 2.70 -16.22 8.46
N LEU A 354 3.56 -15.61 9.29
CA LEU A 354 4.51 -14.60 8.83
C LEU A 354 5.46 -15.19 7.77
N GLU A 355 5.87 -16.45 7.95
CA GLU A 355 6.73 -17.19 7.01
C GLU A 355 6.14 -17.23 5.59
N LEU A 356 4.81 -17.44 5.45
CA LEU A 356 4.11 -17.48 4.16
C LEU A 356 4.24 -16.18 3.34
N PHE A 357 4.49 -15.06 4.01
CA PHE A 357 4.62 -13.73 3.41
C PHE A 357 6.07 -13.24 3.31
N GLN A 358 7.06 -14.07 3.64
CA GLN A 358 8.48 -13.79 3.40
C GLN A 358 8.87 -14.13 1.96
N THR A 359 9.59 -13.24 1.29
CA THR A 359 9.92 -13.41 -0.14
C THR A 359 10.72 -14.69 -0.38
N ASP A 360 11.71 -15.00 0.46
CA ASP A 360 12.52 -16.23 0.36
C ASP A 360 11.68 -17.52 0.42
N PHE A 361 10.74 -17.62 1.36
CA PHE A 361 9.81 -18.76 1.45
C PHE A 361 9.01 -18.91 0.16
N GLN A 362 8.45 -17.81 -0.35
CA GLN A 362 7.67 -17.79 -1.58
C GLN A 362 8.53 -18.16 -2.81
N MET A 363 9.76 -17.63 -2.91
CA MET A 363 10.70 -17.96 -3.98
C MET A 363 11.03 -19.46 -3.99
N ARG A 364 11.30 -20.04 -2.81
CA ARG A 364 11.54 -21.48 -2.67
C ARG A 364 10.30 -22.32 -2.95
N LEU A 365 9.11 -21.87 -2.54
CA LEU A 365 7.85 -22.60 -2.78
C LEU A 365 7.53 -22.67 -4.28
N LEU A 366 7.69 -21.55 -4.98
CA LEU A 366 7.45 -21.44 -6.42
C LEU A 366 8.51 -22.21 -7.23
N TRP A 367 9.80 -21.86 -7.08
CA TRP A 367 10.86 -22.33 -7.98
C TRP A 367 11.74 -23.44 -7.40
N GLY A 368 11.52 -23.88 -6.17
CA GLY A 368 12.30 -24.93 -5.51
C GLY A 368 13.70 -24.47 -5.07
N SER A 369 14.33 -25.26 -4.19
CA SER A 369 15.67 -25.02 -3.65
C SER A 369 16.74 -24.64 -4.70
N ARG A 370 16.72 -25.27 -5.88
CA ARG A 370 17.67 -25.00 -6.97
C ARG A 370 17.21 -23.95 -7.98
N GLY A 371 15.90 -23.81 -8.19
CA GLY A 371 15.37 -22.89 -9.21
C GLY A 371 15.16 -21.47 -8.70
N ALA A 372 15.16 -21.25 -7.38
CA ALA A 372 14.97 -19.92 -6.80
C ALA A 372 16.14 -18.93 -7.05
N GLU A 373 17.35 -19.42 -7.32
CA GLU A 373 18.51 -18.58 -7.68
C GLU A 373 18.66 -18.35 -9.20
N GLU A 374 17.79 -18.93 -10.02
CA GLU A 374 17.78 -18.71 -11.47
C GLU A 374 17.43 -17.26 -11.83
N ASN A 375 17.85 -16.84 -13.03
CA ASN A 375 17.59 -15.48 -13.53
C ASN A 375 16.09 -15.13 -13.47
N GLN A 376 15.78 -13.93 -12.95
CA GLN A 376 14.41 -13.47 -12.69
C GLN A 376 13.49 -13.58 -13.91
N ALA A 377 13.92 -13.12 -15.10
CA ALA A 377 13.11 -13.19 -16.31
C ALA A 377 12.86 -14.64 -16.75
N LEU A 378 13.84 -15.52 -16.58
CA LEU A 378 13.70 -16.95 -16.85
C LEU A 378 12.77 -17.65 -15.83
N ARG A 379 12.82 -17.24 -14.56
CA ARG A 379 11.91 -17.72 -13.50
C ARG A 379 10.45 -17.38 -13.81
N TYR A 380 10.15 -16.11 -14.13
CA TYR A 380 8.78 -15.69 -14.42
C TYR A 380 8.27 -16.18 -15.78
N SER A 381 9.07 -16.13 -16.85
CA SER A 381 8.67 -16.62 -18.18
C SER A 381 8.35 -18.12 -18.20
N LYS A 382 9.07 -18.94 -17.40
CA LYS A 382 8.72 -20.34 -17.17
C LYS A 382 7.45 -20.49 -16.30
N PHE A 383 7.25 -19.62 -15.32
CA PHE A 383 6.11 -19.71 -14.43
C PHE A 383 4.79 -19.29 -15.09
N ASP A 384 4.77 -18.30 -15.97
CA ASP A 384 3.57 -17.94 -16.74
C ASP A 384 2.99 -19.18 -17.46
N GLN A 385 3.85 -19.96 -18.13
CA GLN A 385 3.47 -21.20 -18.80
C GLN A 385 2.86 -22.22 -17.81
N VAL A 386 3.36 -22.30 -16.58
CA VAL A 386 2.81 -23.15 -15.51
C VAL A 386 1.46 -22.64 -15.02
N LEU A 387 1.32 -21.34 -14.73
CA LEU A 387 0.03 -20.73 -14.34
C LEU A 387 -1.01 -20.93 -15.45
N THR A 388 -0.60 -20.74 -16.70
CA THR A 388 -1.44 -20.91 -17.89
C THR A 388 -1.88 -22.37 -18.06
N ALA A 389 -0.99 -23.34 -17.81
CA ALA A 389 -1.34 -24.76 -17.80
C ALA A 389 -2.30 -25.13 -16.64
N LEU A 390 -2.10 -24.57 -15.45
CA LEU A 390 -2.98 -24.79 -14.29
C LEU A 390 -4.38 -24.19 -14.52
N SER A 391 -4.46 -22.96 -15.03
CA SER A 391 -5.73 -22.28 -15.35
C SER A 391 -6.52 -23.03 -16.42
N ASN A 392 -5.87 -23.44 -17.52
CA ASN A 392 -6.51 -24.25 -18.56
C ASN A 392 -6.90 -25.68 -18.08
N LYS A 393 -6.29 -26.18 -17.00
CA LYS A 393 -6.66 -27.46 -16.36
C LYS A 393 -7.88 -27.30 -15.44
N LEU A 394 -8.01 -26.18 -14.72
CA LEU A 394 -9.17 -25.88 -13.90
C LEU A 394 -10.41 -25.53 -14.75
N GLU A 395 -10.25 -24.62 -15.69
CA GLU A 395 -11.33 -24.12 -16.55
C GLU A 395 -10.87 -24.11 -18.01
N PRO A 396 -11.04 -25.24 -18.73
CA PRO A 396 -10.62 -25.39 -20.11
C PRO A 396 -11.25 -24.34 -21.03
N PRO A 397 -10.51 -23.80 -22.01
CA PRO A 397 -11.05 -22.82 -22.95
C PRO A 397 -12.17 -23.46 -23.79
N VAL A 398 -13.25 -22.71 -23.99
CA VAL A 398 -14.37 -23.13 -24.83
C VAL A 398 -13.85 -23.36 -26.24
N ARG A 399 -13.92 -24.61 -26.72
CA ARG A 399 -13.58 -24.94 -28.11
C ARG A 399 -14.60 -24.26 -29.03
N SER A 400 -14.13 -23.31 -29.84
CA SER A 400 -14.87 -22.89 -31.03
C SER A 400 -15.20 -24.10 -31.89
N ARG A 401 -16.45 -24.18 -32.34
CA ARG A 401 -16.94 -25.20 -33.29
C ARG A 401 -16.93 -24.62 -34.70
#